data_AF-A0A7Y2XHA0-F1
#
_entry.id   AF-A0A7Y2XHA0-F1
#
_cell.length_a   1.000
_cell.length_b   1.000
_cell.length_c   1.000
_cell.angle_alpha   90.00
_cell.angle_beta   90.00
_cell.angle_gamma   90.00
#
_symmetry.space_group_name_H-M   'P 1'
#
loop_
_entity.id
_entity.type
_entity.pdbx_description
1 polymer ?
#
loop_
_entity_poly.entity_id
_entity_poly.type
_entity_poly.pdbx_seq_one_letter_code
_entity_poly.pdbx_strand_id
1 'polypeptide(L)' 'MNDKTGILTRGIGWLLFLGALLIVLGAGALTFLRDPSMTLFWKAVITALWLGLAFLFVSVLRQRLVERKADRYKDVEI' A
#
# COMPACT_ATOMS: atom_id res chain seq x y z
N MET A 1 25.66 1.94 18.86
CA MET A 1 25.84 0.84 17.90
C MET A 1 25.31 1.32 16.55
N ASN A 2 26.13 1.34 15.51
CA ASN A 2 25.80 2.00 14.25
C ASN A 2 24.93 1.06 13.37
N ASP A 3 23.62 1.12 13.55
CA ASP A 3 22.63 0.16 13.02
C ASP A 3 22.30 0.38 11.52
N LYS A 4 23.32 0.69 10.72
CA LYS A 4 23.19 1.01 9.29
C LYS A 4 22.68 -0.19 8.49
N THR A 5 23.05 -1.39 8.89
CA THR A 5 22.60 -2.66 8.29
C THR A 5 21.10 -2.88 8.49
N GLY A 6 20.56 -2.61 9.69
CA GLY A 6 19.13 -2.75 9.97
C GLY A 6 18.24 -1.78 9.20
N ILE A 7 18.70 -0.53 9.02
CA ILE A 7 17.95 0.49 8.25
C ILE A 7 17.92 0.12 6.76
N LEU A 8 19.06 -0.37 6.22
CA LEU A 8 19.17 -0.79 4.83
C LEU A 8 18.32 -2.03 4.51
N THR A 9 18.38 -3.08 5.33
CA THR A 9 17.58 -4.30 5.10
C THR A 9 16.09 -4.03 5.20
N ARG A 10 15.67 -3.15 6.13
CA ARG A 10 14.26 -2.73 6.26
C ARG A 10 13.80 -1.97 5.01
N GLY A 11 14.61 -1.03 4.50
CA GLY A 11 14.28 -0.28 3.30
C GLY A 11 14.17 -1.16 2.04
N ILE A 12 15.14 -2.05 1.83
CA ILE A 12 15.14 -3.00 0.70
C ILE A 12 13.96 -3.96 0.80
N GLY A 13 13.67 -4.48 2.00
CA GLY A 13 12.51 -5.34 2.23
C GLY A 13 11.19 -4.66 1.87
N TRP A 14 11.00 -3.40 2.28
CA TRP A 14 9.82 -2.63 1.91
C TRP A 14 9.73 -2.35 0.41
N LEU A 15 10.85 -2.03 -0.25
CA LEU A 15 10.88 -1.82 -1.70
C LEU A 15 10.49 -3.08 -2.47
N LEU A 16 11.09 -4.23 -2.14
CA LEU A 16 10.76 -5.51 -2.77
C LEU A 16 9.31 -5.91 -2.51
N PHE A 17 8.84 -5.74 -1.27
CA PHE A 17 7.46 -6.06 -0.90
C PHE A 17 6.46 -5.19 -1.66
N LEU A 18 6.64 -3.86 -1.67
CA LEU A 18 5.77 -2.94 -2.40
C LEU A 18 5.82 -3.19 -3.91
N GLY A 19 7.01 -3.45 -4.46
CA GLY A 19 7.17 -3.77 -5.88
C GLY A 19 6.45 -5.05 -6.28
N ALA A 20 6.64 -6.14 -5.53
CA ALA A 20 5.94 -7.40 -5.76
C ALA A 20 4.42 -7.26 -5.59
N LEU A 21 3.98 -6.53 -4.57
CA LEU A 21 2.57 -6.25 -4.32
C LEU A 21 1.92 -5.52 -5.50
N LEU A 22 2.58 -4.48 -6.04
CA LEU A 22 2.10 -3.75 -7.21
C LEU A 22 2.00 -4.63 -8.46
N ILE A 23 3.00 -5.50 -8.69
CA ILE A 23 3.00 -6.43 -9.82
C ILE A 23 1.84 -7.42 -9.69
N VAL A 24 1.65 -8.03 -8.52
CA VAL A 24 0.57 -9.01 -8.28
C VAL A 24 -0.80 -8.36 -8.44
N LEU A 25 -1.01 -7.18 -7.85
CA LEU A 25 -2.27 -6.45 -7.99
C LEU A 25 -2.54 -6.03 -9.44
N GLY A 26 -1.51 -5.52 -10.15
CA GLY A 26 -1.64 -5.11 -11.54
C GLY A 26 -1.91 -6.28 -12.48
N ALA A 27 -1.15 -7.37 -12.36
CA ALA A 27 -1.35 -8.58 -13.15
C ALA A 27 -2.72 -9.21 -12.86
N GLY A 28 -3.11 -9.32 -11.59
CA GLY A 28 -4.42 -9.83 -11.18
C GLY A 28 -5.57 -8.98 -11.68
N ALA A 29 -5.45 -7.65 -11.67
CA ALA A 29 -6.45 -6.76 -12.23
C ALA A 29 -6.59 -6.93 -13.75
N LEU A 30 -5.47 -7.10 -14.47
CA LEU A 30 -5.49 -7.33 -15.92
C LEU A 30 -6.11 -8.68 -16.30
N THR A 31 -5.80 -9.75 -15.58
CA THR A 31 -6.40 -11.07 -15.82
C THR A 31 -7.88 -11.04 -15.51
N PHE A 32 -8.28 -10.43 -14.39
CA PHE A 32 -9.67 -10.24 -14.00
C PHE A 32 -10.49 -9.44 -15.03
N LEU A 33 -9.92 -8.35 -15.56
CA LEU A 33 -10.59 -7.52 -16.57
C LEU A 33 -10.79 -8.30 -17.88
N ARG A 34 -9.84 -9.15 -18.25
CA ARG A 34 -9.88 -9.93 -19.51
C ARG A 34 -10.67 -11.23 -19.40
N ASP A 35 -11.06 -11.66 -18.21
CA ASP A 35 -11.79 -12.91 -18.02
C ASP A 35 -13.21 -12.83 -18.65
N PRO A 36 -13.53 -13.62 -19.68
CA PRO A 36 -14.84 -13.58 -20.33
C PRO A 36 -15.94 -14.29 -19.52
N SER A 37 -15.58 -15.07 -18.50
CA SER A 37 -16.55 -15.84 -17.70
C SER A 37 -17.41 -14.98 -16.78
N MET A 38 -16.96 -13.74 -16.49
CA MET A 38 -17.60 -12.90 -15.50
C MET A 38 -18.34 -11.70 -16.11
N THR A 39 -19.57 -11.48 -15.65
CA THR A 39 -20.43 -10.39 -16.13
C THR A 39 -19.86 -9.03 -15.74
N LEU A 40 -20.16 -8.01 -16.56
CA LEU A 40 -19.67 -6.64 -16.36
C LEU A 40 -20.11 -6.05 -15.00
N PHE A 41 -21.30 -6.42 -14.52
CA PHE A 41 -21.82 -5.99 -13.23
C PHE A 41 -20.90 -6.42 -12.07
N TRP A 42 -20.54 -7.70 -12.01
CA TRP A 42 -19.66 -8.21 -10.95
C TRP A 42 -18.26 -7.60 -11.04
N LYS A 43 -17.74 -7.39 -12.26
CA LYS A 43 -16.47 -6.69 -12.46
C LYS A 43 -16.54 -5.28 -11.86
N ALA A 44 -17.58 -4.52 -12.17
CA ALA A 44 -17.75 -3.15 -11.66
C ALA A 44 -17.85 -3.11 -10.13
N VAL A 45 -18.65 -3.98 -9.51
CA VAL A 45 -18.81 -4.03 -8.05
C VAL A 45 -17.50 -4.38 -7.35
N ILE A 46 -16.80 -5.40 -7.82
CA ILE A 46 -15.53 -5.84 -7.22
C ILE A 46 -14.46 -4.78 -7.41
N THR A 47 -14.36 -4.16 -8.59
CA THR A 47 -13.42 -3.07 -8.83
C THR A 47 -13.73 -1.84 -7.97
N ALA A 48 -14.99 -1.47 -7.82
CA ALA A 48 -15.41 -0.36 -6.95
C ALA A 48 -15.03 -0.63 -5.48
N LEU A 49 -15.21 -1.86 -5.01
CA LEU A 49 -14.81 -2.27 -3.65
C LEU A 49 -13.29 -2.16 -3.46
N TRP A 50 -12.49 -2.68 -4.40
CA TRP A 50 -11.03 -2.59 -4.34
C TRP A 50 -10.53 -1.14 -4.40
N LEU A 51 -11.13 -0.30 -5.25
CA LEU A 51 -10.81 1.12 -5.32
C LEU A 51 -11.19 1.86 -4.03
N GLY A 52 -12.35 1.55 -3.46
CA GLY A 52 -12.77 2.11 -2.17
C GLY A 52 -11.79 1.78 -1.05
N LEU A 53 -11.36 0.52 -0.96
CA LEU A 53 -10.34 0.08 0.00
C LEU A 53 -8.99 0.77 -0.23
N ALA A 54 -8.54 0.87 -1.48
CA ALA A 54 -7.30 1.56 -1.83
C ALA A 54 -7.36 3.04 -1.43
N PHE A 55 -8.48 3.71 -1.68
CA PHE A 55 -8.68 5.10 -1.30
C PHE A 55 -8.67 5.29 0.22
N LEU A 56 -9.38 4.44 0.97
CA LEU A 56 -9.37 4.44 2.43
C LEU A 56 -7.96 4.20 2.99
N PHE A 57 -7.23 3.24 2.43
CA PHE A 57 -5.85 2.95 2.82
C PHE A 57 -4.93 4.17 2.60
N VAL A 58 -5.03 4.82 1.44
CA VAL A 58 -4.26 6.03 1.14
C VAL A 58 -4.65 7.18 2.08
N SER A 59 -5.92 7.32 2.45
CA SER A 59 -6.38 8.30 3.43
C SER A 59 -5.70 8.12 4.79
N VAL A 60 -5.72 6.89 5.32
CA VAL A 60 -5.09 6.58 6.61
C VAL A 60 -3.56 6.70 6.52
N LEU A 61 -2.96 6.24 5.42
CA LEU A 61 -1.52 6.37 5.20
C LEU A 61 -1.09 7.84 5.18
N ARG A 62 -1.85 8.70 4.48
CA ARG A 62 -1.61 10.15 4.47
C ARG A 62 -1.70 10.73 5.87
N GLN A 63 -2.74 10.40 6.62
CA GLN A 63 -2.89 10.84 8.01
C GLN A 63 -1.66 10.45 8.84
N ARG A 64 -1.25 9.19 8.77
CA ARG A 64 -0.08 8.71 9.51
C ARG A 64 1.22 9.40 9.12
N LEU A 65 1.41 9.71 7.83
CA LEU A 65 2.59 10.43 7.35
C LEU A 65 2.63 11.89 7.83
N VAL A 66 1.46 12.54 7.92
CA VAL A 66 1.34 13.91 8.47
C VAL A 66 1.58 13.91 9.97
N GLU A 67 0.96 13.00 10.73
CA GLU A 67 1.14 12.87 12.18
C GLU A 67 2.60 12.62 12.55
N ARG A 68 3.31 11.75 11.83
CA ARG A 68 4.75 11.50 12.03
C ARG A 68 5.61 12.76 11.89
N LYS A 69 5.17 13.75 11.12
CA LYS A 69 5.89 15.02 10.92
C LYS A 69 5.50 16.07 11.96
N ALA A 70 4.26 16.03 12.45
CA ALA A 70 3.68 17.03 13.35
C ALA A 70 3.71 16.64 14.84
N ASP A 71 4.35 15.53 15.19
CA ASP A 71 4.43 15.03 16.55
C ASP A 71 5.25 15.98 17.46
N ARG A 72 4.58 16.65 18.40
CA ARG A 72 5.16 17.62 19.35
C ARG A 72 6.10 16.95 20.37
N TYR A 73 5.91 15.66 20.64
CA TYR A 73 6.72 14.93 21.62
C TYR A 73 7.94 14.22 21.00
N LYS A 74 8.18 14.43 19.70
CA LYS A 74 9.28 13.75 18.98
C LYS A 74 10.67 14.07 19.52
N ASP A 75 10.86 15.25 20.09
CA ASP A 75 12.15 15.75 20.57
C ASP A 75 12.24 15.80 22.11
N VAL A 76 11.33 15.12 22.81
CA VAL A 76 11.32 15.07 24.27
C VAL A 76 11.93 13.74 24.70
N GLU A 77 13.15 13.78 25.22
CA GLU A 77 13.81 12.61 25.84
C GLU A 77 13.08 12.22 27.13
N ILE A 78 12.84 10.92 27.31
CA ILE A 78 12.29 10.31 28.55
C ILE A 78 13.41 9.55 29.24
#